data_AF-A0A817V3G1-F1
#
_entry.id   AF-A0A817V3G1-F1
#
_cell.length_a   1.000
_cell.length_b   1.000
_cell.length_c   1.000
_cell.angle_alpha   90.00
_cell.angle_beta   90.00
_cell.angle_gamma   90.00
#
_symmetry.space_group_name_H-M   'P 1'
#
loop_
_entity.id
_entity.type
_entity.pdbx_description
1 polymer ?
#
loop_
_entity_poly.entity_id
_entity_poly.type
_entity_poly.pdbx_seq_one_letter_code
_entity_poly.pdbx_strand_id
1 'polypeptide(L)'
;MFCIKTSVAYFYYIQFVCLFPPPSHGRLLVMLVISFFISITWVAFAAGFNSNLSFPITELYPYKLCWFTRDVIYYFLTIPVGVFLLINIYIFTRVVQRILNHVRHATTQHQSYEKMKRRVLVLLLSCATQGIGWILGPFLTFVNTDTANVLGWFFNLFNGLEGLWAIILYMIIRSQRWDEQKRVLAARAIKAKESKLISRKHKKYFREDNEQEDGSIVQDSEIKYRNAERDTSRLFDDLRDIKITDSRVDDNTLTSYY
;
A
#
# COMPACT_ATOMS: atom_id res chain seq x y z
N MET A 1 -12.85 -9.23 10.65
CA MET A 1 -11.43 -9.49 10.29
C MET A 1 -11.27 -9.82 8.80
N PHE A 2 -11.99 -10.82 8.27
CA PHE A 2 -11.88 -11.24 6.87
C PHE A 2 -12.15 -10.16 5.84
N CYS A 3 -13.26 -9.43 5.95
CA CYS A 3 -13.61 -8.38 5.00
C CYS A 3 -12.52 -7.30 4.90
N ILE A 4 -11.89 -6.96 6.04
CA ILE A 4 -10.77 -6.02 6.10
C ILE A 4 -9.55 -6.60 5.36
N LYS A 5 -9.21 -7.87 5.58
CA LYS A 5 -8.10 -8.54 4.87
C LYS A 5 -8.34 -8.57 3.36
N THR A 6 -9.55 -8.94 2.94
CA THR A 6 -9.93 -8.97 1.52
C THR A 6 -9.86 -7.58 0.89
N SER A 7 -10.31 -6.53 1.59
CA SER A 7 -10.20 -5.15 1.11
C SER A 7 -8.77 -4.66 0.99
N VAL A 8 -7.90 -5.02 1.95
CA VAL A 8 -6.46 -4.73 1.87
C VAL A 8 -5.82 -5.49 0.70
N ALA A 9 -6.14 -6.77 0.52
CA ALA A 9 -5.65 -7.57 -0.61
C ALA A 9 -6.10 -7.00 -1.96
N TYR A 10 -7.36 -6.56 -2.06
CA TYR A 10 -7.91 -5.93 -3.25
C TYR A 10 -7.29 -4.57 -3.54
N PHE A 11 -7.03 -3.76 -2.51
CA PHE A 11 -6.30 -2.50 -2.65
C PHE A 11 -4.90 -2.71 -3.25
N TYR A 12 -4.17 -3.73 -2.76
CA TYR A 12 -2.89 -4.09 -3.34
C TYR A 12 -3.00 -4.64 -4.77
N TYR A 13 -4.05 -5.41 -5.06
CA TYR A 13 -4.32 -5.84 -6.42
C TYR A 13 -4.51 -4.66 -7.37
N ILE A 14 -5.32 -3.66 -7.01
CA ILE A 14 -5.52 -2.45 -7.82
C ILE A 14 -4.18 -1.73 -8.04
N GLN A 15 -3.40 -1.57 -6.97
CA GLN A 15 -2.11 -0.86 -7.01
C GLN A 15 -1.08 -1.50 -7.95
N PHE A 16 -1.10 -2.83 -8.13
CA PHE A 16 -0.08 -3.53 -8.93
C PHE A 16 -0.58 -4.03 -10.29
N VAL A 17 -1.86 -4.35 -10.40
CA VAL A 17 -2.44 -4.92 -11.62
C VAL A 17 -3.09 -3.85 -12.47
N CYS A 18 -3.78 -2.88 -11.87
CA CYS A 18 -4.67 -1.97 -12.60
C CYS A 18 -4.11 -0.56 -12.80
N LEU A 19 -3.40 0.05 -11.84
CA LEU A 19 -2.95 1.45 -11.95
C LEU A 19 -1.56 1.71 -11.33
N PHE A 20 -0.64 2.21 -12.16
CA PHE A 20 0.54 2.97 -11.71
C PHE A 20 0.18 4.48 -11.74
N PRO A 21 -0.71 4.94 -10.86
CA PRO A 21 -0.27 5.71 -9.67
C PRO A 21 -0.81 5.12 -8.35
N PRO A 22 -0.20 5.43 -7.18
CA PRO A 22 -0.64 4.90 -5.90
C PRO A 22 -2.09 5.33 -5.60
N PRO A 23 -3.01 4.40 -5.32
CA PRO A 23 -4.39 4.75 -4.99
C PRO A 23 -4.45 5.58 -3.71
N SER A 24 -5.34 6.59 -3.69
CA SER A 24 -5.46 7.51 -2.56
C SER A 24 -5.85 6.78 -1.27
N HIS A 25 -5.25 7.17 -0.14
CA HIS A 25 -5.55 6.60 1.18
C HIS A 25 -7.05 6.71 1.55
N GLY A 26 -7.76 7.69 0.99
CA GLY A 26 -9.22 7.83 1.14
C GLY A 26 -9.99 6.63 0.61
N ARG A 27 -9.59 6.07 -0.54
CA ARG A 27 -10.26 4.86 -1.10
C ARG A 27 -10.08 3.64 -0.21
N LEU A 28 -8.89 3.48 0.40
CA LEU A 28 -8.65 2.41 1.37
C LEU A 28 -9.56 2.58 2.59
N LEU A 29 -9.69 3.81 3.12
CA LEU A 29 -10.56 4.09 4.26
C LEU A 29 -12.03 3.77 3.95
N VAL A 30 -12.52 4.18 2.78
CA VAL A 30 -13.88 3.85 2.32
C VAL A 30 -14.09 2.33 2.25
N MET A 31 -13.14 1.59 1.67
CA MET A 31 -13.20 0.12 1.61
C MET A 31 -13.21 -0.53 3.01
N LEU A 32 -12.44 0.00 3.95
CA LEU A 32 -12.40 -0.47 5.34
C LEU A 32 -13.74 -0.24 6.04
N VAL A 33 -14.34 0.94 5.86
CA VAL A 33 -15.64 1.29 6.43
C VAL A 33 -16.74 0.37 5.87
N ILE A 34 -16.78 0.18 4.55
CA ILE A 34 -17.72 -0.75 3.90
C ILE A 34 -17.54 -2.17 4.44
N SER A 35 -16.30 -2.64 4.56
CA SER A 35 -15.98 -3.98 5.09
C SER A 35 -16.43 -4.18 6.54
N PHE A 36 -16.35 -3.12 7.34
CA PHE A 36 -16.78 -3.12 8.73
C PHE A 36 -18.30 -3.27 8.83
N PHE A 37 -19.05 -2.48 8.06
CA PHE A 37 -20.52 -2.60 8.01
C PHE A 37 -20.98 -3.95 7.48
N ILE A 38 -20.37 -4.47 6.41
CA ILE A 38 -20.68 -5.82 5.89
C ILE A 38 -20.49 -6.87 7.00
N SER A 39 -19.41 -6.76 7.78
CA SER A 39 -19.15 -7.70 8.87
C SER A 39 -20.22 -7.61 9.97
N ILE A 40 -20.63 -6.41 10.37
CA ILE A 40 -21.69 -6.20 11.37
C ILE A 40 -23.03 -6.72 10.86
N THR A 41 -23.43 -6.36 9.65
CA THR A 41 -24.69 -6.78 9.05
C THR A 41 -24.76 -8.30 8.95
N TRP A 42 -23.67 -8.96 8.57
CA TRP A 42 -23.61 -10.42 8.48
C TRP A 42 -23.76 -11.11 9.84
N VAL A 43 -23.07 -10.61 10.87
CA VAL A 43 -23.18 -11.15 12.23
C VAL A 43 -24.57 -10.89 12.81
N ALA A 44 -25.13 -9.70 12.60
CA ALA A 44 -26.49 -9.37 13.04
C ALA A 44 -27.53 -10.25 12.35
N PHE A 45 -27.36 -10.53 11.06
CA PHE A 45 -28.21 -11.45 10.31
C PHE A 45 -28.12 -12.88 10.85
N ALA A 46 -26.91 -13.39 11.10
CA ALA A 46 -26.73 -14.73 11.68
C ALA A 46 -27.34 -14.84 13.09
N ALA A 47 -27.17 -13.81 13.93
CA ALA A 47 -27.75 -13.77 15.26
C ALA A 47 -29.28 -13.69 15.22
N GLY A 48 -29.86 -12.85 14.35
CA GLY A 48 -31.30 -12.71 14.16
C GLY A 48 -31.96 -13.95 13.57
N PHE A 49 -31.27 -14.67 12.67
CA PHE A 49 -31.74 -15.94 12.14
C PHE A 49 -31.78 -17.02 13.23
N ASN A 50 -30.80 -17.03 14.13
CA ASN A 50 -30.72 -17.97 15.25
C ASN A 50 -31.72 -17.68 16.39
N SER A 51 -32.22 -16.44 16.51
CA SER A 51 -33.20 -16.06 17.54
C SER A 51 -34.65 -16.32 17.15
N ASN A 52 -34.93 -16.81 15.94
CA ASN A 52 -36.28 -17.11 15.48
C ASN A 52 -36.73 -18.50 15.99
N LEU A 53 -37.72 -18.51 16.90
CA LEU A 53 -38.25 -19.68 17.62
C LEU A 53 -38.91 -20.76 16.75
N SER A 54 -39.10 -20.52 15.44
CA SER A 54 -39.77 -21.46 14.53
C SER A 54 -38.90 -22.63 14.06
N PHE A 55 -37.60 -22.62 14.36
CA PHE A 55 -36.72 -23.77 14.18
C PHE A 55 -36.24 -24.26 15.55
N PRO A 56 -36.39 -25.56 15.89
CA PRO A 56 -36.02 -26.11 17.21
C PRO A 56 -34.49 -26.25 17.33
N ILE A 57 -33.78 -25.12 17.36
CA ILE A 57 -32.31 -25.06 17.43
C ILE A 57 -31.84 -24.45 18.76
N THR A 58 -32.73 -23.79 19.51
CA THR A 58 -32.46 -23.31 20.87
C THR A 58 -32.88 -24.38 21.89
N GLU A 59 -32.05 -25.40 22.08
CA GLU A 59 -32.13 -26.21 23.30
C GLU A 59 -31.77 -25.31 24.50
N LEU A 60 -32.79 -24.89 25.23
CA LEU A 60 -32.66 -24.19 26.49
C LEU A 60 -32.13 -25.18 27.55
N TYR A 61 -30.84 -25.51 27.49
CA TYR A 61 -30.17 -26.11 28.63
C TYR A 61 -30.25 -25.08 29.78
N PRO A 62 -30.74 -25.45 30.98
CA PRO A 62 -31.15 -24.51 32.02
C PRO A 62 -30.03 -23.57 32.53
N TYR A 63 -28.79 -23.73 32.07
CA TYR A 63 -27.63 -22.91 32.44
C TYR A 63 -26.64 -22.62 31.30
N LYS A 64 -26.96 -22.85 30.02
CA LYS A 64 -26.05 -22.55 28.89
C LYS A 64 -26.78 -21.95 27.67
N LEU A 65 -26.72 -20.63 27.53
CA LEU A 65 -27.04 -19.93 26.29
C LEU A 65 -25.88 -20.13 25.31
N CYS A 66 -25.95 -21.16 24.46
CA CYS A 66 -24.99 -21.34 23.37
C CYS A 66 -25.54 -20.71 22.08
N TRP A 67 -25.03 -19.54 21.71
CA TRP A 67 -25.47 -18.80 20.52
C TRP A 67 -25.00 -19.42 19.19
N PHE A 68 -24.11 -20.40 19.23
CA PHE A 68 -23.50 -21.00 18.04
C PHE A 68 -23.52 -22.52 18.14
N THR A 69 -24.53 -23.14 17.53
CA THR A 69 -24.50 -24.58 17.24
C THR A 69 -23.54 -24.86 16.09
N ARG A 70 -23.05 -26.10 16.00
CA ARG A 70 -22.09 -26.52 14.97
C ARG A 70 -22.60 -26.24 13.55
N ASP A 71 -23.90 -26.41 13.32
CA ASP A 71 -24.52 -26.20 12.02
C ASP A 71 -24.58 -24.70 11.65
N VAL A 72 -24.89 -23.83 12.62
CA VAL A 72 -24.90 -22.38 12.41
C VAL A 72 -23.49 -21.88 12.07
N ILE A 73 -22.46 -22.38 12.78
CA ILE A 73 -21.07 -22.07 12.46
C ILE A 73 -20.74 -22.53 11.03
N TYR A 74 -21.16 -23.72 10.64
CA TYR A 74 -20.87 -24.26 9.31
C TYR A 74 -21.48 -23.41 8.18
N TYR A 75 -22.79 -23.17 8.22
CA TYR A 75 -23.49 -22.47 7.15
C TYR A 75 -23.19 -20.96 7.11
N PHE A 76 -23.16 -20.30 8.27
CA PHE A 76 -23.07 -18.84 8.33
C PHE A 76 -21.64 -18.32 8.49
N LEU A 77 -20.69 -19.16 8.93
CA LEU A 77 -19.31 -18.73 9.13
C LEU A 77 -18.35 -19.45 8.17
N THR A 78 -18.38 -20.77 8.09
CA THR A 78 -17.43 -21.52 7.27
C THR A 78 -17.60 -21.29 5.77
N ILE A 79 -18.83 -21.33 5.24
CA ILE A 79 -19.07 -21.16 3.80
C ILE A 79 -18.66 -19.76 3.30
N PRO A 80 -19.12 -18.64 3.90
CA PRO A 80 -18.71 -17.31 3.45
C PRO A 80 -17.21 -17.08 3.58
N VAL A 81 -16.60 -17.55 4.68
CA VAL A 81 -15.15 -17.49 4.89
C VAL A 81 -14.39 -18.26 3.80
N GLY A 82 -14.87 -19.46 3.45
CA GLY A 82 -14.30 -20.25 2.36
C GLY A 82 -14.34 -19.52 1.02
N VAL A 83 -15.47 -18.88 0.70
CA VAL A 83 -15.62 -18.07 -0.53
C VAL A 83 -14.65 -16.89 -0.54
N PHE A 84 -14.56 -16.12 0.55
CA PHE A 84 -13.59 -15.02 0.65
C PHE A 84 -12.14 -15.50 0.56
N LEU A 85 -11.84 -16.68 1.10
CA LEU A 85 -10.52 -17.28 1.04
C LEU A 85 -10.14 -17.66 -0.39
N LEU A 86 -11.05 -18.27 -1.15
CA LEU A 86 -10.84 -18.58 -2.57
C LEU A 86 -10.60 -17.32 -3.41
N ILE A 87 -11.40 -16.27 -3.18
CA ILE A 87 -11.22 -14.97 -3.85
C ILE A 87 -9.84 -14.39 -3.53
N ASN A 88 -9.42 -14.41 -2.26
CA ASN A 88 -8.10 -13.91 -1.85
C ASN A 88 -6.96 -14.72 -2.47
N ILE A 89 -7.07 -16.06 -2.53
CA ILE A 89 -6.06 -16.91 -3.19
C ILE A 89 -5.96 -16.59 -4.69
N TYR A 90 -7.10 -16.42 -5.36
CA TYR A 90 -7.13 -16.04 -6.78
C TYR A 90 -6.46 -14.69 -7.01
N ILE A 91 -6.84 -13.66 -6.25
CA ILE A 91 -6.24 -12.32 -6.33
C ILE A 91 -4.74 -12.40 -6.07
N PHE A 92 -4.33 -13.07 -4.99
CA PHE A 92 -2.92 -13.24 -4.62
C PHE A 92 -2.11 -13.88 -5.75
N THR A 93 -2.64 -14.96 -6.35
CA THR A 93 -1.98 -15.68 -7.44
C THR A 93 -1.79 -14.77 -8.66
N ARG A 94 -2.79 -13.96 -9.01
CA ARG A 94 -2.72 -12.98 -10.11
C ARG A 94 -1.67 -11.90 -9.85
N VAL A 95 -1.58 -11.38 -8.63
CA VAL A 95 -0.57 -10.38 -8.25
C VAL A 95 0.83 -10.98 -8.36
N VAL A 96 1.05 -12.17 -7.78
CA VAL A 96 2.34 -12.88 -7.83
C VAL A 96 2.76 -13.15 -9.28
N GLN A 97 1.87 -13.70 -10.11
CA GLN A 97 2.16 -13.96 -11.53
C GLN A 97 2.57 -12.69 -12.28
N ARG A 98 1.86 -11.58 -12.07
CA ARG A 98 2.18 -10.32 -12.74
C ARG A 98 3.54 -9.78 -12.30
N ILE A 99 3.88 -9.91 -11.03
CA ILE A 99 5.19 -9.50 -10.52
C ILE A 99 6.30 -10.39 -11.07
N LEU A 100 6.11 -11.72 -11.08
CA LEU A 100 7.10 -12.64 -11.63
C LEU A 100 7.34 -12.40 -13.13
N ASN A 101 6.27 -12.17 -13.90
CA ASN A 101 6.39 -11.84 -15.32
C ASN A 101 7.08 -10.49 -15.54
N HIS A 102 6.73 -9.49 -14.73
CA HIS A 102 7.36 -8.17 -14.80
C HIS A 102 8.86 -8.26 -14.49
N VAL A 103 9.24 -9.02 -13.46
CA VAL A 103 10.64 -9.27 -13.07
C VAL A 103 11.40 -10.00 -14.15
N ARG A 104 10.78 -10.99 -14.79
CA ARG A 104 11.41 -11.78 -15.85
C ARG A 104 11.64 -10.97 -17.13
N HIS A 105 10.85 -9.93 -17.37
CA HIS A 105 10.93 -9.13 -18.61
C HIS A 105 11.60 -7.76 -18.42
N ALA A 106 11.86 -7.34 -17.19
CA ALA A 106 12.65 -6.15 -16.90
C ALA A 106 14.13 -6.39 -17.20
N THR A 107 14.52 -6.11 -18.44
CA THR A 107 15.88 -6.26 -18.97
C THR A 107 16.81 -5.10 -18.58
N THR A 108 16.31 -4.06 -17.90
CA THR A 108 17.11 -2.87 -17.56
C THR A 108 17.33 -2.75 -16.06
N GLN A 109 18.62 -2.77 -15.68
CA GLN A 109 19.18 -2.77 -14.32
C GLN A 109 19.00 -1.41 -13.60
N HIS A 110 17.78 -0.85 -13.57
CA HIS A 110 17.55 0.38 -12.82
C HIS A 110 17.48 0.06 -11.32
N GLN A 111 18.38 0.60 -10.50
CA GLN A 111 18.42 0.37 -9.05
C GLN A 111 17.11 0.71 -8.30
N SER A 112 16.21 1.46 -8.95
CA SER A 112 14.85 1.77 -8.47
C SER A 112 13.90 0.56 -8.59
N TYR A 113 14.09 -0.24 -9.65
CA TYR A 113 13.28 -1.41 -9.98
C TYR A 113 13.42 -2.53 -8.95
N GLU A 114 14.66 -2.90 -8.61
CA GLU A 114 14.94 -3.93 -7.61
C GLU A 114 14.46 -3.54 -6.20
N LYS A 115 14.43 -2.24 -5.88
CA LYS A 115 13.91 -1.72 -4.61
C LYS A 115 12.38 -1.81 -4.56
N MET A 116 11.70 -1.45 -5.64
CA MET A 116 10.26 -1.61 -5.76
C MET A 116 9.90 -3.09 -5.63
N LYS A 117 10.54 -3.97 -6.39
CA LYS A 117 10.35 -5.43 -6.32
C LYS A 117 10.51 -5.97 -4.90
N ARG A 118 11.54 -5.56 -4.15
CA ARG A 118 11.74 -5.99 -2.76
C ARG A 118 10.60 -5.55 -1.84
N ARG A 119 10.12 -4.30 -1.97
CA ARG A 119 8.97 -3.80 -1.20
C ARG A 119 7.71 -4.59 -1.50
N VAL A 120 7.48 -4.86 -2.78
CA VAL A 120 6.32 -5.64 -3.23
C VAL A 120 6.40 -7.08 -2.72
N LEU A 121 7.58 -7.70 -2.74
CA LEU A 121 7.78 -9.06 -2.24
C LEU A 121 7.54 -9.16 -0.72
N VAL A 122 8.03 -8.19 0.06
CA VAL A 122 7.76 -8.11 1.50
C VAL A 122 6.27 -7.97 1.77
N LEU A 123 5.59 -7.16 0.94
CA LEU A 123 4.17 -6.87 1.10
C LEU A 123 3.27 -8.03 0.64
N LEU A 124 3.68 -8.77 -0.39
CA LEU A 124 3.06 -10.04 -0.78
C LEU A 124 3.26 -11.10 0.30
N LEU A 125 4.48 -11.22 0.83
CA LEU A 125 4.78 -12.18 1.89
C LEU A 125 3.94 -11.88 3.15
N SER A 126 3.72 -10.59 3.44
CA SER A 126 2.77 -10.15 4.47
C SER A 126 1.34 -10.60 4.21
N CYS A 127 0.86 -10.50 2.97
CA CYS A 127 -0.48 -10.95 2.62
C CYS A 127 -0.60 -12.48 2.75
N ALA A 128 0.45 -13.21 2.38
CA ALA A 128 0.49 -14.67 2.47
C ALA A 128 0.48 -15.16 3.93
N THR A 129 1.30 -14.58 4.80
CA THR A 129 1.35 -14.97 6.22
C THR A 129 0.05 -14.65 6.96
N GLN A 130 -0.66 -13.60 6.56
CA GLN A 130 -1.98 -13.24 7.12
C GLN A 130 -3.13 -14.14 6.63
N GLY A 131 -2.94 -14.86 5.52
CA GLY A 131 -3.97 -15.73 4.92
C GLY A 131 -3.77 -17.22 5.19
N ILE A 132 -2.54 -17.69 5.39
CA ILE A 132 -2.19 -19.12 5.52
C ILE A 132 -2.92 -19.80 6.67
N GLY A 133 -3.00 -19.16 7.84
CA GLY A 133 -3.69 -19.73 9.00
C GLY A 133 -5.17 -20.03 8.71
N TRP A 134 -5.80 -19.24 7.85
CA TRP A 134 -7.21 -19.39 7.51
C TRP A 134 -7.49 -20.50 6.50
N ILE A 135 -6.49 -20.95 5.74
CA ILE A 135 -6.63 -22.10 4.85
C ILE A 135 -7.04 -23.32 5.67
N LEU A 136 -6.50 -23.47 6.88
CA LEU A 136 -6.82 -24.58 7.79
C LEU A 136 -8.25 -24.49 8.35
N GLY A 137 -8.82 -23.29 8.48
CA GLY A 137 -10.11 -23.05 9.14
C GLY A 137 -11.27 -23.91 8.61
N PRO A 138 -11.55 -23.89 7.29
CA PRO A 138 -12.57 -24.76 6.71
C PRO A 138 -12.29 -26.25 6.94
N PHE A 139 -11.03 -26.70 6.82
CA PHE A 139 -10.66 -28.10 7.03
C PHE A 139 -10.98 -28.60 8.43
N LEU A 140 -10.87 -27.76 9.48
CA LEU A 140 -11.27 -28.14 10.84
C LEU A 140 -12.72 -28.62 10.92
N THR A 141 -13.61 -28.11 10.06
CA THR A 141 -15.04 -28.47 10.09
C THR A 141 -15.36 -29.78 9.38
N PHE A 142 -14.51 -30.20 8.44
CA PHE A 142 -14.72 -31.38 7.60
C PHE A 142 -14.01 -32.66 8.10
N VAL A 143 -13.01 -32.54 8.97
CA VAL A 143 -12.22 -33.69 9.45
C VAL A 143 -12.78 -34.31 10.72
N ASN A 144 -12.34 -35.53 11.03
CA ASN A 144 -12.66 -36.24 12.27
C ASN A 144 -12.17 -35.46 13.51
N THR A 145 -12.79 -35.71 14.67
CA THR A 145 -12.54 -34.98 15.92
C THR A 145 -11.08 -34.96 16.36
N ASP A 146 -10.36 -36.08 16.23
CA ASP A 146 -8.95 -36.17 16.64
C ASP A 146 -8.04 -35.34 15.72
N THR A 147 -8.30 -35.41 14.41
CA THR A 147 -7.59 -34.60 13.40
C THR A 147 -7.94 -33.12 13.53
N ALA A 148 -9.20 -32.79 13.83
CA ALA A 148 -9.65 -31.42 14.06
C ALA A 148 -8.94 -30.81 15.27
N ASN A 149 -8.66 -31.59 16.31
CA ASN A 149 -7.94 -31.12 17.49
C ASN A 149 -6.49 -30.74 17.15
N VAL A 150 -5.79 -31.59 16.40
CA VAL A 150 -4.42 -31.31 15.94
C VAL A 150 -4.38 -30.10 15.00
N LEU A 151 -5.27 -30.05 14.00
CA LEU A 151 -5.37 -28.90 13.09
C LEU A 151 -5.78 -27.62 13.83
N GLY A 152 -6.58 -27.74 14.89
CA GLY A 152 -6.95 -26.64 15.78
C GLY A 152 -5.75 -26.00 16.46
N TRP A 153 -4.79 -26.80 16.95
CA TRP A 153 -3.55 -26.27 17.51
C TRP A 153 -2.73 -25.49 16.47
N PHE A 154 -2.57 -26.03 15.26
CA PHE A 154 -1.88 -25.31 14.19
C PHE A 154 -2.62 -24.03 13.78
N PHE A 155 -3.94 -24.10 13.62
CA PHE A 155 -4.78 -22.95 13.31
C PHE A 155 -4.62 -21.85 14.36
N ASN A 156 -4.69 -22.20 15.65
CA ASN A 156 -4.52 -21.26 16.74
C ASN A 156 -3.10 -20.67 16.78
N LEU A 157 -2.08 -21.49 16.54
CA LEU A 157 -0.69 -21.02 16.51
C LEU A 157 -0.45 -20.02 15.37
N PHE A 158 -0.88 -20.34 14.15
CA PHE A 158 -0.69 -19.45 12.99
C PHE A 158 -1.48 -18.15 13.13
N ASN A 159 -2.74 -18.21 13.60
CA ASN A 159 -3.54 -17.01 13.82
C ASN A 159 -3.05 -16.19 15.03
N GLY A 160 -2.57 -16.84 16.09
CA GLY A 160 -1.98 -16.15 17.25
C GLY A 160 -0.69 -15.42 16.91
N LEU A 161 0.16 -16.01 16.06
CA LEU A 161 1.38 -15.38 15.57
C LEU A 161 1.13 -14.32 14.48
N GLU A 162 -0.06 -14.24 13.91
CA GLU A 162 -0.38 -13.33 12.82
C GLU A 162 -0.06 -11.87 13.17
N GLY A 163 -0.43 -11.44 14.38
CA GLY A 163 -0.14 -10.09 14.87
C GLY A 163 1.36 -9.81 15.00
N LEU A 164 2.13 -10.81 15.46
CA LEU A 164 3.58 -10.69 15.57
C LEU A 164 4.23 -10.56 14.19
N TRP A 165 3.80 -11.38 13.22
CA TRP A 165 4.26 -11.27 11.83
C TRP A 165 3.98 -9.89 11.24
N ALA A 166 2.78 -9.34 11.48
CA ALA A 166 2.41 -8.01 11.02
C ALA A 166 3.33 -6.91 11.60
N ILE A 167 3.70 -7.01 12.89
CA ILE A 167 4.63 -6.07 13.54
C ILE A 167 6.03 -6.17 12.93
N ILE A 168 6.57 -7.38 12.77
CA ILE A 168 7.89 -7.60 12.18
C ILE A 168 7.93 -7.03 10.76
N LEU A 169 6.90 -7.30 9.96
CA LEU A 169 6.80 -6.79 8.60
C LEU A 169 6.66 -5.26 8.56
N TYR A 170 5.89 -4.67 9.48
CA TYR A 170 5.82 -3.22 9.63
C TYR A 170 7.18 -2.62 9.96
N MET A 171 7.96 -3.24 10.86
CA MET A 171 9.31 -2.78 11.19
C MET A 171 10.24 -2.83 9.97
N ILE A 172 10.19 -3.90 9.18
CA ILE A 172 10.98 -4.05 7.95
C ILE A 172 10.58 -2.99 6.90
N ILE A 173 9.27 -2.78 6.70
CA ILE A 173 8.78 -1.77 5.75
C ILE A 173 9.19 -0.37 6.21
N ARG A 174 9.07 -0.10 7.52
CA ARG A 174 9.45 1.18 8.12
C ARG A 174 10.94 1.42 7.94
N SER A 175 11.81 0.48 8.28
CA SER A 175 13.26 0.65 8.11
C SER A 175 13.65 0.94 6.67
N GLN A 176 13.02 0.27 5.70
CA GLN A 176 13.23 0.56 4.27
C GLN A 176 12.80 1.97 3.84
N ARG A 177 11.78 2.57 4.47
CA ARG A 177 11.40 3.96 4.21
C ARG A 177 12.42 4.94 4.77
N TRP A 178 12.91 4.69 6.00
CA TRP A 178 13.95 5.52 6.61
C TRP A 178 15.24 5.52 5.79
N ASP A 179 15.66 4.37 5.28
CA ASP A 179 16.84 4.26 4.42
C ASP A 179 16.68 5.04 3.12
N GLU A 180 15.47 5.06 2.54
CA GLU A 180 15.18 5.83 1.34
C GLU A 180 15.21 7.34 1.61
N GLN A 181 14.60 7.79 2.71
CA GLN A 181 14.64 9.19 3.12
C GLN A 181 16.07 9.70 3.32
N LYS A 182 16.92 8.90 3.99
CA LYS A 182 18.35 9.23 4.17
C LYS A 182 19.08 9.36 2.83
N ARG A 183 18.82 8.46 1.87
CA ARG A 183 19.41 8.53 0.53
C ARG A 183 18.97 9.77 -0.25
N VAL A 184 17.68 10.13 -0.18
CA VAL A 184 17.16 11.34 -0.84
C VAL A 184 17.76 12.60 -0.23
N LEU A 185 17.89 12.66 1.10
CA LEU A 185 18.55 13.75 1.80
C LEU A 185 20.03 13.89 1.39
N ALA A 186 20.77 12.77 1.32
CA ALA A 186 22.16 12.77 0.88
C ALA A 186 22.32 13.25 -0.57
N ALA A 187 21.46 12.78 -1.48
CA ALA A 187 21.46 13.22 -2.88
C ALA A 187 21.15 14.73 -3.02
N ARG A 188 20.21 15.25 -2.22
CA ARG A 188 19.92 16.69 -2.17
C ARG A 188 21.09 17.50 -1.63
N ALA A 189 21.79 16.99 -0.61
CA ALA A 189 22.97 17.64 -0.05
C ALA A 189 24.12 17.75 -1.06
N ILE A 190 24.35 16.69 -1.85
CA ILE A 190 25.36 16.70 -2.92
C ILE A 190 25.01 17.75 -3.98
N LYS A 191 23.76 17.75 -4.49
CA LYS A 191 23.31 18.74 -5.48
C LYS A 191 23.41 20.18 -4.96
N ALA A 192 23.06 20.41 -3.70
CA ALA A 192 23.18 21.73 -3.06
C ALA A 192 24.65 22.16 -2.88
N LYS A 193 25.57 21.20 -2.71
CA LYS A 193 27.01 21.49 -2.63
C LYS A 193 27.58 21.82 -4.02
N GLU A 194 27.16 21.10 -5.06
CA GLU A 194 27.53 21.37 -6.46
C GLU A 194 27.04 22.75 -6.91
N SER A 195 25.79 23.12 -6.63
CA SER A 195 25.27 24.44 -6.98
C SER A 195 26.05 25.58 -6.29
N LYS A 196 26.41 25.42 -5.02
CA LYS A 196 27.27 26.36 -4.29
C LYS A 196 28.67 26.43 -4.89
N LEU A 197 29.24 25.32 -5.36
CA LEU A 197 30.57 25.30 -5.98
C LEU A 197 30.56 26.03 -7.33
N ILE A 198 29.52 25.81 -8.15
CA ILE A 198 29.34 26.48 -9.44
C ILE A 198 29.18 28.00 -9.23
N SER A 199 28.35 28.43 -8.27
CA SER A 199 28.19 29.84 -7.93
C SER A 199 29.51 30.50 -7.49
N ARG A 200 30.33 29.81 -6.69
CA ARG A 200 31.67 30.31 -6.30
C ARG A 200 32.63 30.42 -7.47
N LYS A 201 32.67 29.45 -8.38
CA LYS A 201 33.50 29.53 -9.59
C LYS A 201 33.09 30.71 -10.46
N HIS A 202 31.79 30.91 -10.68
CA HIS A 202 31.29 32.00 -11.50
C HIS A 202 31.62 33.38 -10.91
N LYS A 203 31.48 33.55 -9.58
CA LYS A 203 31.88 34.78 -8.88
C LYS A 203 33.39 35.06 -8.97
N LYS A 204 34.23 34.01 -9.05
CA LYS A 204 35.69 34.17 -9.20
C LYS A 204 36.05 34.67 -10.60
N TYR A 205 35.49 34.05 -11.65
CA TYR A 205 35.71 34.50 -13.04
C TYR A 205 35.29 35.97 -13.24
N PHE A 206 34.11 36.34 -12.74
CA PHE A 206 33.63 37.73 -12.87
C PHE A 206 34.49 38.76 -12.10
N ARG A 207 35.26 38.32 -11.10
CA ARG A 207 36.17 39.20 -10.35
C ARG A 207 37.51 39.37 -11.08
N GLU A 208 38.03 38.31 -11.71
CA GLU A 208 39.26 38.36 -12.49
C GLU A 208 39.09 39.20 -13.77
N ASP A 209 37.93 39.16 -14.44
CA ASP A 209 37.66 40.01 -15.62
C ASP A 209 37.55 41.51 -15.26
N ASN A 210 37.03 41.86 -14.07
CA ASN A 210 36.92 43.25 -13.63
C ASN A 210 38.25 43.88 -13.16
N GLU A 211 39.30 43.09 -12.96
CA GLU A 211 40.63 43.62 -12.62
C GLU A 211 41.49 43.88 -13.89
N GLN A 212 40.99 43.58 -15.09
CA GLN A 212 41.76 43.64 -16.33
C GLN A 212 41.20 44.56 -17.44
N GLU A 213 40.02 45.15 -17.27
CA GLU A 213 39.49 46.17 -18.19
C GLU A 213 39.60 47.60 -17.61
N ASP A 214 40.61 48.32 -18.10
CA ASP A 214 40.57 49.78 -18.22
C ASP A 214 39.48 50.15 -19.24
N GLY A 215 38.71 51.20 -18.94
CA GLY A 215 37.30 51.30 -19.30
C GLY A 215 36.93 51.32 -20.80
N SER A 216 35.82 50.66 -21.14
CA SER A 216 34.78 51.15 -22.09
C SER A 216 33.67 50.15 -22.46
N ILE A 217 33.57 48.96 -21.86
CA ILE A 217 32.58 47.92 -22.24
C ILE A 217 31.68 47.51 -21.05
N VAL A 218 31.15 48.47 -20.29
CA VAL A 218 30.39 48.16 -19.06
C VAL A 218 28.90 47.90 -19.32
N GLN A 219 28.36 48.20 -20.50
CA GLN A 219 26.91 48.24 -20.70
C GLN A 219 26.28 46.97 -21.32
N ASP A 220 27.06 46.14 -22.02
CA ASP A 220 26.52 45.01 -22.79
C ASP A 220 26.52 43.67 -22.00
N SER A 221 27.42 43.54 -21.02
CA SER A 221 27.51 42.36 -20.15
C SER A 221 26.42 42.32 -19.07
N GLU A 222 25.97 43.48 -18.60
CA GLU A 222 24.90 43.60 -17.59
C GLU A 222 23.52 43.21 -18.15
N ILE A 223 23.27 43.47 -19.44
CA ILE A 223 22.03 43.07 -20.15
C ILE A 223 21.99 41.55 -20.34
N LYS A 224 23.13 40.91 -20.61
CA LYS A 224 23.22 39.45 -20.80
C LYS A 224 23.02 38.68 -19.50
N TYR A 225 23.52 39.22 -18.38
CA TYR A 225 23.31 38.65 -17.04
C TYR A 225 21.85 38.76 -16.56
N ARG A 226 21.19 39.91 -16.78
CA ARG A 226 19.75 40.08 -16.47
C ARG A 226 18.82 39.17 -17.27
N ASN A 227 19.26 38.67 -18.42
CA ASN A 227 18.47 37.75 -19.24
C ASN A 227 18.66 36.30 -18.78
N ALA A 228 19.87 35.88 -18.37
CA ALA A 228 20.11 34.55 -17.83
C ALA A 228 19.45 34.33 -16.45
N GLU A 229 19.38 35.36 -15.60
CA GLU A 229 18.67 35.31 -14.32
C GLU A 229 17.13 35.29 -14.50
N ARG A 230 16.62 35.91 -15.58
CA ARG A 230 15.20 35.82 -15.96
C ARG A 230 14.82 34.44 -16.49
N ASP A 231 15.68 33.79 -17.27
CA ASP A 231 15.42 32.42 -17.77
C ASP A 231 15.48 31.37 -16.68
N THR A 232 16.36 31.53 -15.68
CA THR A 232 16.39 30.63 -14.52
C THR A 232 15.21 30.84 -13.59
N SER A 233 14.74 32.08 -13.36
CA SER A 233 13.48 32.30 -12.61
C SER A 233 12.26 31.70 -13.33
N ARG A 234 12.17 31.85 -14.66
CA ARG A 234 11.08 31.25 -15.45
C ARG A 234 11.06 29.72 -15.37
N LEU A 235 12.23 29.07 -15.37
CA LEU A 235 12.33 27.62 -15.20
C LEU A 235 11.85 27.14 -13.81
N PHE A 236 12.03 27.96 -12.77
CA PHE A 236 11.55 27.65 -11.42
C PHE A 236 10.06 27.93 -11.23
N ASP A 237 9.49 28.87 -11.96
CA ASP A 237 8.05 29.10 -12.00
C ASP A 237 7.32 28.00 -12.79
N ASP A 238 7.88 27.50 -13.90
CA ASP A 238 7.34 26.32 -14.62
C ASP A 238 7.34 25.05 -13.74
N LEU A 239 8.37 24.86 -12.90
CA LEU A 239 8.42 23.75 -11.95
C LEU A 239 7.47 23.93 -10.75
N ARG A 240 7.11 25.17 -10.41
CA ARG A 240 6.12 25.49 -9.40
C ARG A 240 4.71 25.28 -9.95
N ASP A 241 4.47 25.61 -11.20
CA ASP A 241 3.20 25.38 -11.89
C ASP A 241 2.97 23.89 -12.19
N ILE A 242 4.01 23.09 -12.48
CA ILE A 242 3.88 21.62 -12.51
C ILE A 242 3.39 21.08 -11.15
N LYS A 243 3.85 21.67 -10.04
CA LYS A 243 3.44 21.26 -8.69
C LYS A 243 2.04 21.77 -8.30
N ILE A 244 1.61 22.91 -8.82
CA ILE A 244 0.25 23.45 -8.59
C ILE A 244 -0.78 22.78 -9.50
N THR A 245 -0.41 22.39 -10.73
CA THR A 245 -1.30 21.65 -11.64
C THR A 245 -1.57 20.23 -11.12
N ASP A 246 -0.57 19.59 -10.51
CA ASP A 246 -0.74 18.32 -9.78
C ASP A 246 -1.58 18.47 -8.49
N SER A 247 -1.76 19.71 -7.99
CA SER A 247 -2.61 20.00 -6.82
C SER A 247 -4.03 20.46 -7.19
N ARG A 248 -4.30 20.83 -8.45
CA ARG A 248 -5.55 21.48 -8.89
C ARG A 248 -6.39 20.63 -9.85
N VAL A 249 -5.83 19.53 -10.38
CA VAL A 249 -6.59 18.55 -11.18
C VAL A 249 -7.46 17.62 -10.31
N ASP A 250 -7.29 17.65 -8.98
CA ASP A 250 -8.10 16.85 -8.05
C ASP A 250 -9.48 17.44 -7.71
N ASP A 251 -9.81 18.68 -8.10
CA ASP A 251 -11.08 19.33 -7.72
C ASP A 251 -12.13 19.51 -8.84
N ASN A 252 -11.79 19.36 -10.13
CA ASN A 252 -12.71 19.72 -11.23
C ASN A 252 -13.14 18.58 -12.17
N THR A 253 -12.85 17.31 -11.87
CA THR A 253 -13.25 16.18 -12.74
C THR A 253 -14.42 15.37 -12.16
N LEU A 254 -15.33 16.04 -11.45
CA LEU A 254 -16.54 15.46 -10.87
C LEU A 254 -17.80 16.14 -11.46
N THR A 255 -17.87 16.20 -12.78
CA THR A 255 -19.13 16.35 -13.54
C THR A 255 -18.84 15.98 -15.00
N SER A 256 -19.70 15.15 -15.58
CA SER A 256 -19.58 14.56 -16.92
C SER A 256 -18.64 13.36 -16.98
N TYR A 257 -19.14 12.18 -16.68
CA TYR A 257 -19.55 11.20 -17.69
C TYR A 257 -20.49 10.20 -17.01
N TYR A 258 -21.61 9.93 -17.70
CA TYR A 258 -22.49 8.78 -17.45
C TYR A 258 -21.70 7.46 -17.44
#